data_AF-R6FD43-F1
#
_entry.id   AF-R6FD43-F1
#
_cell.length_a   1.000
_cell.length_b   1.000
_cell.length_c   1.000
_cell.angle_alpha   90.00
_cell.angle_beta   90.00
_cell.angle_gamma   90.00
#
_symmetry.space_group_name_H-M   'P 1'
#
loop_
_entity.id
_entity.type
_entity.pdbx_description
1 polymer ?
#
loop_
_entity_poly.entity_id
_entity_poly.type
_entity_poly.pdbx_seq_one_letter_code
_entity_poly.pdbx_strand_id
1 'polypeptide(L)'
;MKNKLLYIILLMAGLFQACAPEVDDLFDKPAQQRINEEIKACRDLLVSSEQGWRLEYFPSATQAYGGYNMILKFTEKEVTAAGETASSPSYTETSLYSMGSDMGPTLNFDTYNSIIHYFADPDKQEGAGLGKGYEGDYEFIIMGHSDNEIILKGKKTKNVMRMIRMEESAESYLTAVQKIRDDYNSLFGVEGASGTINGQSVSLSFPSDRKLSAQIGTEELQSAAYLFTSTGIRFYSPLLIGGKEVDSFGWSFTDQAFEYEGQTIPFRYDPNMEDYTQYLGKYTMKYNGYYGASSLEIELTIGTYKQNYIIKGMLPIDVIMTYAEPVVDGVKTPRMELLNQQLLDGSGNYLSVWNAESGRLTWGGTDFRYGMYGERDADNPDLYRFVDDGRREEATTGMILWGQPGEYRAYGESRFAHITLLKHD
;
A
#
# COMPACT_ATOMS: atom_id res chain seq x y z
N MET A 1 7.05 7.27 -91.08
CA MET A 1 7.01 6.61 -89.75
C MET A 1 8.33 5.95 -89.33
N LYS A 2 9.51 6.38 -89.85
CA LYS A 2 10.81 5.75 -89.52
C LYS A 2 11.65 6.47 -88.47
N ASN A 3 11.37 7.74 -88.17
CA ASN A 3 12.21 8.53 -87.26
C ASN A 3 11.66 8.61 -85.83
N LYS A 4 10.38 8.25 -85.58
CA LYS A 4 9.81 8.27 -84.22
C LYS A 4 10.16 7.03 -83.38
N LEU A 5 10.45 5.89 -84.03
CA LEU A 5 10.83 4.66 -83.33
C LEU A 5 12.25 4.76 -82.72
N LEU A 6 13.15 5.49 -83.39
CA LEU A 6 14.53 5.69 -82.94
C LEU A 6 14.61 6.57 -81.68
N TYR A 7 13.76 7.61 -81.58
CA TYR A 7 13.68 8.44 -80.37
C TYR A 7 13.04 7.71 -79.19
N ILE A 8 12.09 6.80 -79.43
CA ILE A 8 11.48 5.99 -78.37
C ILE A 8 12.48 4.96 -77.82
N ILE A 9 13.31 4.36 -78.67
CA ILE A 9 14.36 3.42 -78.24
C ILE A 9 15.49 4.15 -77.48
N LEU A 10 15.86 5.36 -77.91
CA LEU A 10 16.87 6.16 -77.21
C LEU A 10 16.38 6.68 -75.84
N LEU A 11 15.09 7.00 -75.73
CA LEU A 11 14.46 7.40 -74.46
C LEU A 11 14.33 6.21 -73.48
N MET A 12 14.13 4.99 -74.01
CA MET A 12 14.01 3.77 -73.20
C MET A 12 15.36 3.24 -72.70
N ALA A 13 16.45 3.49 -73.45
CA ALA A 13 17.81 3.14 -73.03
C ALA A 13 18.34 4.04 -71.88
N GLY A 14 17.80 5.27 -71.73
CA GLY A 14 18.12 6.17 -70.62
C GLY A 14 17.42 5.85 -69.31
N LEU A 15 16.35 5.02 -69.34
CA LEU A 15 15.58 4.64 -68.15
C LEU A 15 16.21 3.45 -67.37
N PHE A 16 17.24 2.80 -67.92
CA PHE A 16 17.99 1.74 -67.24
C PHE A 16 19.25 2.23 -66.51
N GLN A 17 19.52 3.54 -66.51
CA GLN A 17 20.38 4.16 -65.48
C GLN A 17 19.53 4.60 -64.30
N ALA A 18 18.69 3.70 -63.79
CA ALA A 18 18.33 3.76 -62.38
C ALA A 18 19.64 3.56 -61.63
N CYS A 19 20.21 4.67 -61.15
CA CYS A 19 21.20 4.66 -60.10
C CYS A 19 20.66 3.69 -59.05
N ALA A 20 21.28 2.52 -58.92
CA ALA A 20 21.06 1.72 -57.73
C ALA A 20 21.32 2.69 -56.57
N PRO A 21 20.35 2.97 -55.70
CA PRO A 21 20.72 3.55 -54.44
C PRO A 21 21.52 2.42 -53.78
N GLU A 22 22.85 2.52 -53.84
CA GLU A 22 23.68 2.00 -52.76
C GLU A 22 23.21 2.77 -51.53
N VAL A 23 22.13 2.27 -50.93
CA VAL A 23 21.83 2.56 -49.54
C VAL A 23 22.95 1.85 -48.83
N ASP A 24 23.98 2.59 -48.44
CA ASP A 24 24.93 2.08 -47.45
C ASP A 24 24.10 1.52 -46.31
N ASP A 25 24.26 0.23 -46.06
CA ASP A 25 23.58 -0.42 -44.95
C ASP A 25 23.97 0.36 -43.70
N LEU A 26 22.98 1.03 -43.07
CA LEU A 26 23.23 1.90 -41.91
C LEU A 26 23.82 1.12 -40.72
N PHE A 27 23.83 -0.22 -40.81
CA PHE A 27 24.32 -1.16 -39.83
C PHE A 27 24.98 -2.37 -40.50
N ASP A 28 26.13 -2.80 -39.97
CA ASP A 28 26.91 -3.92 -40.51
C ASP A 28 26.25 -5.31 -40.40
N LYS A 29 25.11 -5.41 -39.69
CA LYS A 29 24.40 -6.67 -39.42
C LYS A 29 22.91 -6.55 -39.68
N PRO A 30 22.22 -7.62 -40.12
CA PRO A 30 20.76 -7.64 -40.23
C PRO A 30 20.06 -7.34 -38.89
N ALA A 31 18.91 -6.67 -38.93
CA ALA A 31 18.15 -6.30 -37.74
C ALA A 31 17.85 -7.51 -36.82
N GLN A 32 17.49 -8.67 -37.40
CA GLN A 32 17.23 -9.90 -36.65
C GLN A 32 18.47 -10.43 -35.91
N GLN A 33 19.65 -10.26 -36.49
CA GLN A 33 20.88 -10.69 -35.83
C GLN A 33 21.20 -9.77 -34.65
N ARG A 34 21.04 -8.45 -34.82
CA ARG A 34 21.28 -7.47 -33.75
C ARG A 34 20.36 -7.71 -32.54
N ILE A 35 19.06 -7.95 -32.77
CA ILE A 35 18.13 -8.21 -31.67
C ILE A 35 18.44 -9.53 -30.95
N ASN A 36 18.87 -10.57 -31.65
CA ASN A 36 19.25 -11.84 -31.03
C ASN A 36 20.53 -11.70 -30.18
N GLU A 37 21.51 -10.94 -30.67
CA GLU A 37 22.72 -10.61 -29.91
C GLU A 37 22.38 -9.80 -28.65
N GLU A 38 21.47 -8.83 -28.76
CA GLU A 38 21.01 -8.01 -27.64
C GLU A 38 20.22 -8.83 -26.59
N ILE A 39 19.32 -9.72 -27.02
CA ILE A 39 18.61 -10.64 -26.14
C ILE A 39 19.59 -11.52 -25.36
N LYS A 40 20.63 -12.03 -26.04
CA LYS A 40 21.67 -12.83 -25.40
C LYS A 40 22.45 -11.99 -24.38
N ALA A 41 22.86 -10.79 -24.73
CA ALA A 41 23.58 -9.89 -23.83
C ALA A 41 22.75 -9.56 -22.58
N CYS A 42 21.46 -9.25 -22.75
CA CYS A 42 20.54 -9.03 -21.64
C CYS A 42 20.41 -10.27 -20.74
N ARG A 43 20.28 -11.48 -21.32
CA ARG A 43 20.21 -12.72 -20.53
C ARG A 43 21.50 -12.97 -19.73
N ASP A 44 22.65 -12.83 -20.38
CA ASP A 44 23.95 -13.00 -19.74
C ASP A 44 24.11 -12.00 -18.58
N LEU A 45 23.67 -10.75 -18.76
CA LEU A 45 23.65 -9.73 -17.73
C LEU A 45 22.74 -10.13 -16.55
N LEU A 46 21.50 -10.55 -16.80
CA LEU A 46 20.57 -10.98 -15.75
C LEU A 46 21.18 -12.09 -14.87
N VAL A 47 21.78 -13.10 -15.50
CA VAL A 47 22.39 -14.26 -14.81
C VAL A 47 23.72 -13.91 -14.11
N SER A 48 24.40 -12.85 -14.54
CA SER A 48 25.69 -12.44 -13.95
C SER A 48 25.61 -11.97 -12.49
N SER A 49 24.42 -11.67 -11.97
CA SER A 49 24.29 -11.16 -10.59
C SER A 49 24.13 -12.29 -9.57
N GLU A 50 25.16 -12.48 -8.74
CA GLU A 50 25.15 -13.51 -7.69
C GLU A 50 24.04 -13.30 -6.65
N GLN A 51 23.76 -12.05 -6.30
CA GLN A 51 22.71 -11.67 -5.36
C GLN A 51 21.38 -11.31 -6.05
N GLY A 52 21.34 -11.37 -7.38
CA GLY A 52 20.17 -11.01 -8.17
C GLY A 52 20.03 -9.49 -8.36
N TRP A 53 18.81 -9.07 -8.64
CA TRP A 53 18.47 -7.70 -9.01
C TRP A 53 17.27 -7.20 -8.23
N ARG A 54 17.29 -5.95 -7.80
CA ARG A 54 16.15 -5.25 -7.20
C ARG A 54 15.40 -4.47 -8.24
N LEU A 55 14.20 -4.93 -8.58
CA LEU A 55 13.24 -4.19 -9.36
C LEU A 55 12.49 -3.21 -8.44
N GLU A 56 12.60 -1.92 -8.77
CA GLU A 56 11.77 -0.84 -8.25
C GLU A 56 10.43 -0.86 -9.01
N TYR A 57 9.49 -1.66 -8.51
CA TYR A 57 8.25 -2.00 -9.21
C TYR A 57 7.12 -1.03 -8.88
N PHE A 58 6.43 -0.51 -9.89
CA PHE A 58 5.30 0.40 -9.74
C PHE A 58 4.08 -0.10 -10.54
N PRO A 59 3.04 -0.64 -9.89
CA PRO A 59 1.80 -1.03 -10.55
C PRO A 59 0.93 0.19 -10.92
N SER A 60 -0.04 -0.03 -11.82
CA SER A 60 -0.90 1.00 -12.42
C SER A 60 -0.16 2.05 -13.25
N ALA A 61 -0.72 2.45 -14.40
CA ALA A 61 -0.13 3.46 -15.28
C ALA A 61 0.03 4.85 -14.63
N THR A 62 -0.70 5.09 -13.53
CA THR A 62 -0.65 6.34 -12.74
C THR A 62 0.08 6.18 -11.41
N GLN A 63 0.76 5.03 -11.20
CA GLN A 63 1.43 4.67 -9.96
C GLN A 63 0.48 4.80 -8.76
N ALA A 64 -0.78 4.39 -8.97
CA ALA A 64 -1.87 4.64 -8.05
C ALA A 64 -1.65 4.04 -6.65
N TYR A 65 -0.84 2.98 -6.59
CA TYR A 65 -0.56 2.18 -5.40
C TYR A 65 0.87 2.35 -4.87
N GLY A 66 1.62 3.34 -5.37
CA GLY A 66 3.02 3.52 -4.98
C GLY A 66 3.95 2.48 -5.60
N GLY A 67 5.16 2.34 -5.04
CA GLY A 67 6.16 1.37 -5.51
C GLY A 67 6.56 0.35 -4.45
N TYR A 68 7.08 -0.77 -4.92
CA TYR A 68 7.47 -1.93 -4.11
C TYR A 68 8.79 -2.53 -4.61
N ASN A 69 9.55 -3.13 -3.70
CA ASN A 69 10.78 -3.85 -4.03
C ASN A 69 10.45 -5.31 -4.36
N MET A 70 10.91 -5.75 -5.53
CA MET A 70 10.91 -7.15 -5.93
C MET A 70 12.35 -7.57 -6.24
N ILE A 71 12.85 -8.60 -5.59
CA ILE A 71 14.20 -9.11 -5.81
C ILE A 71 14.12 -10.33 -6.73
N LEU A 72 14.88 -10.31 -7.82
CA LEU A 72 14.84 -11.28 -8.90
C LEU A 72 16.23 -11.86 -9.13
N LYS A 73 16.39 -13.16 -8.88
CA LYS A 73 17.64 -13.89 -9.14
C LYS A 73 17.44 -14.86 -10.29
N PHE A 74 18.20 -14.68 -11.36
CA PHE A 74 18.03 -15.42 -12.61
C PHE A 74 19.03 -16.57 -12.73
N THR A 75 18.56 -17.69 -13.23
CA THR A 75 19.37 -18.73 -13.87
C THR A 75 19.11 -18.69 -15.38
N GLU A 76 19.60 -19.67 -16.14
CA GLU A 76 19.36 -19.73 -17.58
C GLU A 76 17.87 -19.82 -17.96
N LYS A 77 17.02 -20.40 -17.10
CA LYS A 77 15.60 -20.67 -17.39
C LYS A 77 14.63 -20.25 -16.29
N GLU A 78 15.13 -20.10 -15.08
CA GLU A 78 14.31 -19.85 -13.90
C GLU A 78 14.64 -18.50 -13.28
N VAL A 79 13.65 -17.92 -12.63
CA VAL A 79 13.80 -16.76 -11.77
C VAL A 79 13.29 -17.12 -10.39
N THR A 80 14.11 -16.85 -9.37
CA THR A 80 13.69 -16.89 -7.97
C THR A 80 13.35 -15.48 -7.53
N ALA A 81 12.13 -15.26 -7.07
CA ALA A 81 11.63 -13.98 -6.61
C ALA A 81 11.54 -13.92 -5.08
N ALA A 82 11.80 -12.75 -4.52
CA ALA A 82 11.43 -12.32 -3.16
C ALA A 82 10.79 -10.92 -3.27
N GLY A 83 10.02 -10.47 -2.28
CA GLY A 83 9.45 -9.12 -2.34
C GLY A 83 8.67 -8.69 -1.10
N GLU A 84 8.36 -7.40 -1.03
CA GLU A 84 7.62 -6.79 0.09
C GLU A 84 6.19 -7.34 0.30
N THR A 85 5.62 -7.97 -0.73
CA THR A 85 4.26 -8.55 -0.71
C THR A 85 4.22 -9.98 -0.19
N ALA A 86 5.38 -10.60 0.06
CA ALA A 86 5.49 -11.93 0.62
C ALA A 86 5.17 -11.96 2.13
N SER A 87 4.92 -13.16 2.66
CA SER A 87 4.62 -13.36 4.08
C SER A 87 5.80 -13.09 5.02
N SER A 88 7.03 -13.16 4.52
CA SER A 88 8.26 -12.79 5.24
C SER A 88 9.35 -12.32 4.27
N PRO A 89 10.36 -11.56 4.74
CA PRO A 89 11.52 -11.18 3.93
C PRO A 89 12.34 -12.36 3.38
N SER A 90 12.26 -13.52 4.02
CA SER A 90 12.97 -14.75 3.65
C SER A 90 12.18 -15.66 2.70
N TYR A 91 10.89 -15.37 2.47
CA TYR A 91 10.07 -16.17 1.58
C TYR A 91 10.48 -15.92 0.11
N THR A 92 10.66 -17.01 -0.63
CA THR A 92 11.01 -16.98 -2.05
C THR A 92 10.17 -17.97 -2.85
N GLU A 93 9.94 -17.66 -4.12
CA GLU A 93 9.27 -18.55 -5.06
C GLU A 93 10.00 -18.56 -6.41
N THR A 94 10.16 -19.74 -7.00
CA THR A 94 10.84 -19.93 -8.29
C THR A 94 9.84 -20.23 -9.40
N SER A 95 10.02 -19.57 -10.55
CA SER A 95 9.19 -19.71 -11.74
C SER A 95 10.02 -19.66 -13.02
N LEU A 96 9.41 -20.03 -14.15
CA LEU A 96 10.04 -19.91 -15.47
C LEU A 96 9.93 -18.48 -15.99
N TYR A 97 10.93 -18.07 -16.75
CA TYR A 97 10.92 -16.82 -17.51
C TYR A 97 11.46 -17.05 -18.93
N SER A 98 11.07 -16.17 -19.85
CA SER A 98 11.59 -16.15 -21.21
C SER A 98 12.09 -14.77 -21.59
N MET A 99 13.01 -14.76 -22.55
CA MET A 99 13.42 -13.55 -23.25
C MET A 99 12.93 -13.61 -24.68
N GLY A 100 12.37 -12.51 -25.17
CA GLY A 100 11.80 -12.42 -26.51
C GLY A 100 12.15 -11.09 -27.19
N SER A 101 11.47 -10.82 -28.30
CA SER A 101 11.57 -9.56 -29.01
C SER A 101 10.18 -8.98 -29.31
N ASP A 102 9.89 -7.79 -28.81
CA ASP A 102 8.69 -7.01 -29.12
C ASP A 102 9.02 -5.53 -28.90
N MET A 103 9.27 -4.80 -30.00
CA MET A 103 9.80 -3.43 -29.99
C MET A 103 11.11 -3.27 -29.18
N GLY A 104 11.90 -4.34 -29.07
CA GLY A 104 13.12 -4.43 -28.25
C GLY A 104 13.19 -5.79 -27.56
N PRO A 105 14.29 -6.10 -26.83
CA PRO A 105 14.35 -7.30 -25.99
C PRO A 105 13.25 -7.24 -24.92
N THR A 106 12.57 -8.35 -24.68
CA THR A 106 11.55 -8.45 -23.63
C THR A 106 11.91 -9.48 -22.58
N LEU A 107 11.57 -9.18 -21.33
CA LEU A 107 11.60 -10.10 -20.20
C LEU A 107 10.15 -10.47 -19.83
N ASN A 108 9.81 -11.75 -19.92
CA ASN A 108 8.46 -12.25 -19.62
C ASN A 108 8.54 -13.33 -18.53
N PHE A 109 7.61 -13.27 -17.56
CA PHE A 109 7.46 -14.31 -16.55
C PHE A 109 6.36 -15.28 -16.98
N ASP A 110 6.75 -16.51 -17.32
CA ASP A 110 5.91 -17.42 -18.12
C ASP A 110 4.99 -18.30 -17.26
N THR A 111 5.41 -18.60 -16.02
CA THR A 111 4.62 -19.40 -15.07
C THR A 111 4.27 -18.59 -13.84
N TYR A 112 3.11 -18.89 -13.27
CA TYR A 112 2.64 -18.23 -12.05
C TYR A 112 3.70 -18.27 -10.93
N ASN A 113 3.77 -17.15 -10.22
CA ASN A 113 4.63 -16.89 -9.09
C ASN A 113 3.91 -15.84 -8.24
N SER A 114 3.59 -16.15 -7.00
CA SER A 114 2.73 -15.32 -6.14
C SER A 114 3.32 -13.96 -5.82
N ILE A 115 4.64 -13.80 -5.93
CA ILE A 115 5.35 -12.53 -5.69
C ILE A 115 5.35 -11.68 -6.95
N ILE A 116 5.76 -12.25 -8.09
CA ILE A 116 5.83 -11.55 -9.38
C ILE A 116 4.43 -11.14 -9.86
N HIS A 117 3.47 -12.06 -9.74
CA HIS A 117 2.12 -11.87 -10.26
C HIS A 117 1.19 -11.17 -9.26
N TYR A 118 1.65 -10.86 -8.03
CA TYR A 118 0.82 -10.27 -6.97
C TYR A 118 -0.03 -9.09 -7.47
N PHE A 119 0.57 -8.16 -8.20
CA PHE A 119 -0.10 -6.95 -8.66
C PHE A 119 -0.95 -7.14 -9.92
N ALA A 120 -0.80 -8.27 -10.60
CA ALA A 120 -1.58 -8.65 -11.78
C ALA A 120 -2.66 -9.70 -11.47
N ASP A 121 -2.70 -10.23 -10.25
CA ASP A 121 -3.60 -11.28 -9.82
C ASP A 121 -5.07 -10.79 -9.81
N PRO A 122 -5.96 -11.38 -10.63
CA PRO A 122 -7.37 -10.98 -10.71
C PRO A 122 -8.17 -11.25 -9.42
N ASP A 123 -7.69 -12.13 -8.54
CA ASP A 123 -8.35 -12.45 -7.27
C ASP A 123 -8.12 -11.38 -6.20
N LYS A 124 -7.16 -10.47 -6.41
CA LYS A 124 -6.86 -9.32 -5.55
C LYS A 124 -7.84 -8.16 -5.81
N GLN A 125 -8.98 -8.20 -5.14
CA GLN A 125 -10.07 -7.23 -5.35
C GLN A 125 -9.78 -5.85 -4.73
N GLU A 126 -8.80 -5.75 -3.82
CA GLU A 126 -8.45 -4.54 -3.09
C GLU A 126 -7.78 -3.47 -3.98
N GLY A 127 -7.32 -3.85 -5.17
CA GLY A 127 -6.73 -2.94 -6.15
C GLY A 127 -7.78 -2.16 -6.96
N ALA A 128 -7.82 -2.37 -8.27
CA ALA A 128 -8.70 -1.68 -9.21
C ALA A 128 -10.09 -2.34 -9.32
N GLY A 129 -10.42 -3.25 -8.41
CA GLY A 129 -11.66 -4.03 -8.37
C GLY A 129 -11.55 -5.41 -9.01
N LEU A 130 -12.67 -6.13 -8.97
CA LEU A 130 -12.78 -7.54 -9.39
C LEU A 130 -12.18 -7.78 -10.79
N GLY A 131 -11.24 -8.72 -10.87
CA GLY A 131 -10.62 -9.14 -12.13
C GLY A 131 -9.53 -8.23 -12.67
N LYS A 132 -9.16 -7.15 -11.97
CA LYS A 132 -8.13 -6.20 -12.42
C LYS A 132 -6.83 -6.24 -11.61
N GLY A 133 -6.85 -6.83 -10.41
CA GLY A 133 -5.74 -6.76 -9.47
C GLY A 133 -5.35 -5.30 -9.20
N TYR A 134 -4.05 -5.03 -9.11
CA TYR A 134 -3.49 -3.68 -8.99
C TYR A 134 -3.01 -3.11 -10.34
N GLU A 135 -3.48 -3.69 -11.45
CA GLU A 135 -3.06 -3.31 -12.81
C GLU A 135 -1.56 -3.50 -13.08
N GLY A 136 -0.91 -4.44 -12.39
CA GLY A 136 0.52 -4.73 -12.55
C GLY A 136 0.94 -5.35 -13.88
N ASP A 137 2.23 -5.23 -14.18
CA ASP A 137 2.94 -5.93 -15.26
C ASP A 137 3.63 -7.20 -14.76
N TYR A 138 3.73 -8.20 -15.65
CA TYR A 138 4.65 -9.35 -15.56
C TYR A 138 5.43 -9.56 -16.89
N GLU A 139 5.31 -8.61 -17.82
CA GLU A 139 6.05 -8.57 -19.08
C GLU A 139 6.63 -7.17 -19.28
N PHE A 140 7.91 -7.10 -19.64
CA PHE A 140 8.67 -5.85 -19.71
C PHE A 140 9.48 -5.78 -20.99
N ILE A 141 9.62 -4.56 -21.52
CA ILE A 141 10.57 -4.23 -22.58
C ILE A 141 11.84 -3.70 -21.92
N ILE A 142 13.00 -4.24 -22.27
CA ILE A 142 14.29 -3.71 -21.84
C ILE A 142 14.62 -2.51 -22.72
N MET A 143 14.64 -1.33 -22.11
CA MET A 143 14.89 -0.05 -22.79
C MET A 143 16.38 0.27 -22.90
N GLY A 144 17.20 -0.26 -22.00
CA GLY A 144 18.64 -0.08 -21.96
C GLY A 144 19.23 -0.73 -20.70
N HIS A 145 20.54 -0.93 -20.70
CA HIS A 145 21.26 -1.50 -19.56
C HIS A 145 22.70 -1.01 -19.45
N SER A 146 23.23 -1.16 -18.25
CA SER A 146 24.64 -1.08 -17.88
C SER A 146 24.96 -2.27 -16.99
N ASP A 147 26.21 -2.38 -16.53
CA ASP A 147 26.61 -3.46 -15.64
C ASP A 147 25.78 -3.50 -14.34
N ASN A 148 25.31 -2.36 -13.82
CA ASN A 148 24.66 -2.28 -12.51
C ASN A 148 23.17 -1.88 -12.55
N GLU A 149 22.64 -1.56 -13.73
CA GLU A 149 21.27 -1.09 -13.89
C GLU A 149 20.67 -1.55 -15.21
N ILE A 150 19.42 -2.02 -15.17
CA ILE A 150 18.60 -2.33 -16.33
C ILE A 150 17.33 -1.48 -16.26
N ILE A 151 17.05 -0.74 -17.33
CA ILE A 151 15.84 0.08 -17.47
C ILE A 151 14.77 -0.75 -18.16
N LEU A 152 13.63 -0.90 -17.50
CA LEU A 152 12.50 -1.71 -17.96
C LEU A 152 11.30 -0.82 -18.23
N LYS A 153 10.49 -1.19 -19.21
CA LYS A 153 9.17 -0.59 -19.44
C LYS A 153 8.09 -1.65 -19.35
N GLY A 154 7.14 -1.48 -18.43
CA GLY A 154 5.98 -2.37 -18.32
C GLY A 154 5.16 -2.40 -19.61
N LYS A 155 4.81 -3.58 -20.10
CA LYS A 155 4.00 -3.69 -21.33
C LYS A 155 2.57 -3.19 -21.15
N LYS A 156 1.97 -3.37 -19.99
CA LYS A 156 0.61 -2.95 -19.64
C LYS A 156 0.60 -1.52 -19.10
N THR A 157 1.36 -1.24 -18.04
CA THR A 157 1.32 0.08 -17.37
C THR A 157 2.02 1.17 -18.18
N LYS A 158 3.01 0.78 -19.01
CA LYS A 158 3.95 1.68 -19.69
C LYS A 158 4.91 2.42 -18.75
N ASN A 159 4.92 2.09 -17.47
CA ASN A 159 5.82 2.67 -16.47
C ASN A 159 7.27 2.33 -16.80
N VAL A 160 8.18 3.28 -16.58
CA VAL A 160 9.62 3.06 -16.72
C VAL A 160 10.18 2.78 -15.33
N MET A 161 10.72 1.58 -15.15
CA MET A 161 11.19 1.05 -13.87
C MET A 161 12.67 0.71 -13.96
N ARG A 162 13.32 0.64 -12.80
CA ARG A 162 14.74 0.35 -12.70
C ARG A 162 14.94 -0.97 -12.00
N MET A 163 15.84 -1.76 -12.55
CA MET A 163 16.30 -2.99 -11.95
C MET A 163 17.78 -2.84 -11.63
N ILE A 164 18.08 -2.76 -10.34
CA ILE A 164 19.41 -2.42 -9.81
C ILE A 164 20.11 -3.69 -9.34
N ARG A 165 21.40 -3.85 -9.65
CA ARG A 165 22.18 -5.00 -9.21
C ARG A 165 22.28 -5.03 -7.68
N MET A 166 22.05 -6.19 -7.08
CA MET A 166 22.15 -6.37 -5.62
C MET A 166 23.60 -6.62 -5.18
N GLU A 167 23.97 -6.05 -4.03
CA GLU A 167 25.27 -6.28 -3.37
C GLU A 167 25.14 -7.14 -2.09
N GLU A 168 23.91 -7.32 -1.60
CA GLU A 168 23.56 -8.09 -0.41
C GLU A 168 22.42 -9.07 -0.72
N SER A 169 22.11 -9.99 0.22
CA SER A 169 21.04 -10.95 0.02
C SER A 169 19.66 -10.30 0.01
N ALA A 170 18.69 -10.93 -0.66
CA ALA A 170 17.30 -10.48 -0.71
C ALA A 170 16.70 -10.30 0.70
N GLU A 171 16.92 -11.27 1.59
CA GLU A 171 16.41 -11.24 2.97
C GLU A 171 16.98 -10.06 3.76
N SER A 172 18.29 -9.79 3.66
CA SER A 172 18.94 -8.67 4.36
C SER A 172 18.34 -7.34 3.91
N TYR A 173 18.27 -7.12 2.61
CA TYR A 173 17.72 -5.89 2.05
C TYR A 173 16.24 -5.69 2.39
N LEU A 174 15.40 -6.73 2.20
CA LEU A 174 13.96 -6.65 2.49
C LEU A 174 13.69 -6.47 3.98
N THR A 175 14.51 -7.04 4.87
CA THR A 175 14.42 -6.81 6.32
C THR A 175 14.73 -5.35 6.66
N ALA A 176 15.74 -4.74 6.03
CA ALA A 176 16.07 -3.33 6.23
C ALA A 176 14.94 -2.39 5.72
N VAL A 177 14.38 -2.67 4.53
CA VAL A 177 13.22 -1.96 3.98
C VAL A 177 12.03 -2.08 4.93
N GLN A 178 11.72 -3.29 5.38
CA GLN A 178 10.63 -3.55 6.31
C GLN A 178 10.81 -2.76 7.62
N LYS A 179 12.03 -2.72 8.17
CA LYS A 179 12.32 -1.96 9.40
C LYS A 179 11.99 -0.47 9.27
N ILE A 180 12.34 0.17 8.15
CA ILE A 180 12.00 1.58 7.91
C ILE A 180 10.51 1.76 7.71
N ARG A 181 9.89 0.89 6.90
CA ARG A 181 8.44 0.93 6.64
C ARG A 181 7.65 0.78 7.93
N ASP A 182 8.02 -0.17 8.78
CA ASP A 182 7.31 -0.47 10.02
C ASP A 182 7.52 0.65 11.06
N ASP A 183 8.70 1.27 11.12
CA ASP A 183 8.95 2.46 11.95
C ASP A 183 8.13 3.67 11.48
N TYR A 184 8.09 3.95 10.17
CA TYR A 184 7.25 4.99 9.59
C TYR A 184 5.74 4.73 9.84
N ASN A 185 5.28 3.49 9.61
CA ASN A 185 3.88 3.11 9.81
C ASN A 185 3.47 3.04 11.29
N SER A 186 4.43 3.00 12.21
CA SER A 186 4.14 3.11 13.65
C SER A 186 3.72 4.52 14.06
N LEU A 187 3.98 5.51 13.21
CA LEU A 187 3.57 6.89 13.45
C LEU A 187 2.08 7.04 13.20
N PHE A 188 1.41 7.73 14.13
CA PHE A 188 0.00 8.08 14.03
C PHE A 188 -0.16 9.58 14.30
N GLY A 189 -1.23 10.17 13.76
CA GLY A 189 -1.45 11.61 13.88
C GLY A 189 -0.58 12.47 12.98
N VAL A 190 0.20 11.92 12.06
CA VAL A 190 0.96 12.72 11.09
C VAL A 190 0.01 13.39 10.09
N GLU A 191 -0.01 14.73 10.08
CA GLU A 191 -0.77 15.52 9.10
C GLU A 191 0.07 15.92 7.88
N GLY A 192 1.39 15.88 8.01
CA GLY A 192 2.32 16.24 6.95
C GLY A 192 3.73 16.47 7.49
N ALA A 193 4.61 17.04 6.68
CA ALA A 193 5.96 17.46 7.10
C ALA A 193 6.27 18.86 6.57
N SER A 194 7.18 19.59 7.20
CA SER A 194 7.68 20.85 6.63
C SER A 194 9.14 21.06 6.94
N GLY A 195 9.84 21.67 6.00
CA GLY A 195 11.23 22.04 6.17
C GLY A 195 11.71 22.97 5.06
N THR A 196 13.01 23.22 5.03
CA THR A 196 13.66 23.93 3.94
C THR A 196 14.51 22.93 3.16
N ILE A 197 14.29 22.84 1.85
CA ILE A 197 15.04 21.94 0.95
C ILE A 197 15.57 22.80 -0.20
N ASN A 198 16.89 22.73 -0.47
CA ASN A 198 17.54 23.54 -1.51
C ASN A 198 17.19 25.05 -1.44
N GLY A 199 17.07 25.58 -0.22
CA GLY A 199 16.73 27.00 0.02
C GLY A 199 15.26 27.38 -0.21
N GLN A 200 14.38 26.40 -0.48
CA GLN A 200 12.94 26.60 -0.64
C GLN A 200 12.18 26.04 0.57
N SER A 201 11.15 26.78 1.01
CA SER A 201 10.19 26.26 1.99
C SER A 201 9.33 25.19 1.34
N VAL A 202 9.26 24.01 1.96
CA VAL A 202 8.51 22.86 1.45
C VAL A 202 7.54 22.37 2.53
N SER A 203 6.28 22.12 2.13
CA SER A 203 5.32 21.38 2.94
C SER A 203 4.94 20.08 2.22
N LEU A 204 5.17 18.96 2.90
CA LEU A 204 4.85 17.62 2.43
C LEU A 204 3.49 17.17 2.99
N SER A 205 2.69 16.51 2.16
CA SER A 205 1.49 15.79 2.56
C SER A 205 1.47 14.39 1.96
N PHE A 206 0.74 13.48 2.60
CA PHE A 206 0.70 12.05 2.29
C PHE A 206 -0.73 11.65 1.90
N PRO A 207 -1.17 11.93 0.66
CA PRO A 207 -2.56 11.75 0.25
C PRO A 207 -3.03 10.28 0.25
N SER A 208 -2.11 9.33 0.18
CA SER A 208 -2.36 7.90 0.31
C SER A 208 -1.07 7.19 0.68
N ASP A 209 -1.15 5.89 1.01
CA ASP A 209 0.06 5.06 1.15
C ASP A 209 0.95 5.22 -0.09
N ARG A 210 2.26 5.34 0.15
CA ARG A 210 3.30 5.44 -0.89
C ARG A 210 3.11 6.55 -1.92
N LYS A 211 2.37 7.61 -1.59
CA LYS A 211 2.31 8.87 -2.36
C LYS A 211 2.62 10.05 -1.50
N LEU A 212 3.32 11.00 -2.10
CA LEU A 212 3.70 12.25 -1.48
C LEU A 212 3.28 13.41 -2.39
N SER A 213 2.82 14.50 -1.80
CA SER A 213 2.71 15.80 -2.48
C SER A 213 3.56 16.83 -1.76
N ALA A 214 4.35 17.59 -2.52
CA ALA A 214 5.22 18.65 -2.05
C ALA A 214 4.70 19.99 -2.54
N GLN A 215 4.23 20.82 -1.61
CA GLN A 215 3.96 22.23 -1.84
C GLN A 215 5.26 23.01 -1.67
N ILE A 216 5.75 23.62 -2.74
CA ILE A 216 7.00 24.39 -2.79
C ILE A 216 6.63 25.87 -2.84
N GLY A 217 7.05 26.63 -1.82
CA GLY A 217 6.61 28.01 -1.66
C GLY A 217 5.07 28.12 -1.59
N THR A 218 4.48 29.08 -2.31
CA THR A 218 3.04 29.36 -2.27
C THR A 218 2.25 28.89 -3.49
N GLU A 219 2.90 28.39 -4.54
CA GLU A 219 2.22 28.20 -5.84
C GLU A 219 2.40 26.82 -6.46
N GLU A 220 3.51 26.12 -6.21
CA GLU A 220 3.81 24.87 -6.93
C GLU A 220 3.52 23.62 -6.09
N LEU A 221 2.62 22.76 -6.57
CA LEU A 221 2.34 21.44 -6.00
C LEU A 221 2.86 20.38 -6.95
N GLN A 222 3.84 19.60 -6.49
CA GLN A 222 4.33 18.41 -7.19
C GLN A 222 3.89 17.16 -6.44
N SER A 223 3.55 16.08 -7.14
CA SER A 223 3.21 14.80 -6.53
C SER A 223 4.08 13.70 -7.10
N ALA A 224 4.50 12.78 -6.24
CA ALA A 224 5.29 11.61 -6.61
C ALA A 224 4.82 10.37 -5.85
N ALA A 225 4.72 9.25 -6.55
CA ALA A 225 4.73 7.94 -5.93
C ALA A 225 6.14 7.61 -5.42
N TYR A 226 6.24 6.84 -4.34
CA TYR A 226 7.51 6.39 -3.81
C TYR A 226 7.49 4.92 -3.43
N LEU A 227 8.67 4.36 -3.19
CA LEU A 227 8.88 3.09 -2.51
C LEU A 227 9.81 3.28 -1.32
N PHE A 228 9.73 2.40 -0.33
CA PHE A 228 10.70 2.34 0.76
C PHE A 228 12.00 1.69 0.28
N THR A 229 13.13 2.18 0.75
CA THR A 229 14.45 1.59 0.54
C THR A 229 15.04 1.16 1.88
N SER A 230 16.23 0.56 1.89
CA SER A 230 16.97 0.26 3.12
C SER A 230 17.47 1.50 3.87
N THR A 231 17.30 2.70 3.30
CA THR A 231 17.78 3.98 3.87
C THR A 231 16.72 5.08 3.95
N GLY A 232 15.53 4.88 3.40
CA GLY A 232 14.45 5.86 3.43
C GLY A 232 13.39 5.59 2.38
N ILE A 233 13.07 6.59 1.55
CA ILE A 233 12.15 6.48 0.41
C ILE A 233 12.78 7.01 -0.87
N ARG A 234 12.29 6.50 -2.00
CA ARG A 234 12.75 6.87 -3.33
C ARG A 234 11.56 7.12 -4.25
N PHE A 235 11.59 8.25 -4.94
CA PHE A 235 10.49 8.68 -5.81
C PHE A 235 10.55 7.98 -7.17
N TYR A 236 9.39 7.69 -7.75
CA TYR A 236 9.25 7.25 -9.14
C TYR A 236 9.73 8.33 -10.12
N SER A 237 9.33 9.58 -9.85
CA SER A 237 9.78 10.77 -10.58
C SER A 237 10.37 11.75 -9.58
N PRO A 238 11.59 12.29 -9.84
CA PRO A 238 12.20 13.26 -8.94
C PRO A 238 11.33 14.50 -8.77
N LEU A 239 11.37 15.08 -7.57
CA LEU A 239 10.78 16.39 -7.31
C LEU A 239 11.80 17.47 -7.69
N LEU A 240 11.36 18.53 -8.38
CA LEU A 240 12.22 19.66 -8.70
C LEU A 240 12.09 20.71 -7.60
N ILE A 241 13.05 20.78 -6.67
CA ILE A 241 13.01 21.69 -5.53
C ILE A 241 14.24 22.60 -5.56
N GLY A 242 14.01 23.91 -5.65
CA GLY A 242 15.10 24.89 -5.72
C GLY A 242 16.00 24.72 -6.95
N GLY A 243 15.44 24.22 -8.07
CA GLY A 243 16.17 23.97 -9.31
C GLY A 243 17.05 22.71 -9.30
N LYS A 244 16.98 21.87 -8.27
CA LYS A 244 17.64 20.57 -8.23
C LYS A 244 16.62 19.43 -8.20
N GLU A 245 16.97 18.33 -8.85
CA GLU A 245 16.22 17.08 -8.74
C GLU A 245 16.46 16.44 -7.37
N VAL A 246 15.37 16.12 -6.69
CA VAL A 246 15.32 15.42 -5.42
C VAL A 246 14.65 14.08 -5.68
N ASP A 247 15.44 13.00 -5.70
CA ASP A 247 15.00 11.66 -6.08
C ASP A 247 14.66 10.75 -4.88
N SER A 248 15.02 11.18 -3.67
CA SER A 248 14.86 10.39 -2.44
C SER A 248 14.87 11.27 -1.19
N PHE A 249 14.32 10.72 -0.11
CA PHE A 249 14.54 11.19 1.26
C PHE A 249 15.10 10.04 2.08
N GLY A 250 16.07 10.33 2.95
CA GLY A 250 16.53 9.41 3.99
C GLY A 250 15.50 9.28 5.11
N TRP A 251 15.69 8.29 5.97
CA TRP A 251 14.88 8.10 7.18
C TRP A 251 15.73 8.18 8.45
N SER A 252 15.30 9.02 9.38
CA SER A 252 15.87 9.11 10.71
C SER A 252 15.09 8.23 11.69
N PHE A 253 15.72 7.16 12.19
CA PHE A 253 15.12 6.40 13.31
C PHE A 253 15.11 7.19 14.62
N THR A 254 16.04 8.13 14.80
CA THR A 254 16.14 8.93 16.03
C THR A 254 15.08 10.01 16.05
N ASP A 255 14.92 10.74 14.95
CA ASP A 255 13.95 11.84 14.87
C ASP A 255 12.56 11.37 14.39
N GLN A 256 12.44 10.11 13.95
CA GLN A 256 11.25 9.54 13.30
C GLN A 256 10.70 10.46 12.21
N ALA A 257 11.58 10.87 11.30
CA ALA A 257 11.31 11.85 10.28
C ALA A 257 12.14 11.60 9.01
N PHE A 258 11.70 12.19 7.90
CA PHE A 258 12.48 12.17 6.67
C PHE A 258 13.70 13.10 6.77
N GLU A 259 14.76 12.79 6.03
CA GLU A 259 15.97 13.61 5.96
C GLU A 259 16.37 13.87 4.49
N TYR A 260 16.92 15.06 4.23
CA TYR A 260 17.54 15.38 2.95
C TYR A 260 18.89 16.08 3.19
N GLU A 261 19.97 15.57 2.58
CA GLU A 261 21.35 16.06 2.78
C GLU A 261 21.74 16.24 4.26
N GLY A 262 21.28 15.34 5.13
CA GLY A 262 21.56 15.35 6.57
C GLY A 262 20.72 16.34 7.40
N GLN A 263 19.71 16.97 6.79
CA GLN A 263 18.75 17.83 7.48
C GLN A 263 17.41 17.13 7.62
N THR A 264 16.88 17.09 8.84
CA THR A 264 15.57 16.52 9.16
C THR A 264 14.44 17.41 8.65
N ILE A 265 13.42 16.77 8.06
CA ILE A 265 12.15 17.36 7.64
C ILE A 265 11.10 16.89 8.65
N PRO A 266 10.89 17.62 9.75
CA PRO A 266 10.04 17.16 10.85
C PRO A 266 8.59 16.98 10.42
N PHE A 267 7.96 15.93 10.93
CA PHE A 267 6.52 15.74 10.81
C PHE A 267 5.77 16.74 11.67
N ARG A 268 4.62 17.17 11.14
CA ARG A 268 3.60 17.90 11.87
C ARG A 268 2.54 16.90 12.29
N TYR A 269 2.26 16.88 13.58
CA TYR A 269 1.23 16.04 14.15
C TYR A 269 -0.06 16.82 14.34
N ASP A 270 -1.19 16.11 14.30
CA ASP A 270 -2.49 16.65 14.63
C ASP A 270 -2.45 17.26 16.04
N PRO A 271 -2.78 18.55 16.18
CA PRO A 271 -2.74 19.22 17.47
C PRO A 271 -3.75 18.65 18.48
N ASN A 272 -4.79 17.93 18.02
CA ASN A 272 -5.82 17.34 18.87
C ASN A 272 -5.63 15.83 19.07
N MET A 273 -4.40 15.32 18.92
CA MET A 273 -4.13 13.89 19.06
C MET A 273 -4.55 13.34 20.44
N GLU A 274 -4.47 14.17 21.49
CA GLU A 274 -4.89 13.84 22.85
C GLU A 274 -6.37 13.40 22.92
N ASP A 275 -7.24 14.00 22.10
CA ASP A 275 -8.66 13.66 22.08
C ASP A 275 -8.88 12.20 21.68
N TYR A 276 -8.04 11.67 20.80
CA TYR A 276 -8.07 10.28 20.39
C TYR A 276 -7.27 9.39 21.35
N THR A 277 -6.06 9.79 21.77
CA THR A 277 -5.18 8.92 22.56
C THR A 277 -5.61 8.76 24.01
N GLN A 278 -6.42 9.68 24.55
CA GLN A 278 -6.91 9.59 25.94
C GLN A 278 -7.65 8.29 26.25
N TYR A 279 -8.27 7.64 25.25
CA TYR A 279 -9.00 6.38 25.40
C TYR A 279 -8.11 5.14 25.26
N LEU A 280 -6.86 5.26 24.81
CA LEU A 280 -5.94 4.12 24.74
C LEU A 280 -5.52 3.70 26.15
N GLY A 281 -5.28 2.40 26.33
CA GLY A 281 -4.82 1.85 27.60
C GLY A 281 -5.64 0.66 28.07
N LYS A 282 -5.44 0.27 29.34
CA LYS A 282 -6.10 -0.91 29.92
C LYS A 282 -7.26 -0.51 30.81
N TYR A 283 -8.29 -1.36 30.76
CA TYR A 283 -9.52 -1.17 31.51
C TYR A 283 -9.97 -2.46 32.16
N THR A 284 -10.53 -2.34 33.37
CA THR A 284 -11.43 -3.35 33.89
C THR A 284 -12.82 -3.08 33.33
N MET A 285 -13.30 -3.98 32.46
CA MET A 285 -14.67 -3.97 31.95
C MET A 285 -15.59 -4.73 32.92
N LYS A 286 -16.64 -4.07 33.40
CA LYS A 286 -17.73 -4.69 34.17
C LYS A 286 -19.01 -4.69 33.36
N TYR A 287 -19.80 -5.74 33.49
CA TYR A 287 -21.06 -5.91 32.77
C TYR A 287 -21.95 -6.93 33.47
N ASN A 288 -23.24 -6.94 33.11
CA ASN A 288 -24.18 -8.00 33.46
C ASN A 288 -24.27 -8.99 32.29
N GLY A 289 -23.75 -10.20 32.51
CA GLY A 289 -23.78 -11.30 31.55
C GLY A 289 -24.95 -12.26 31.78
N TYR A 290 -24.89 -13.42 31.14
CA TYR A 290 -25.95 -14.44 31.26
C TYR A 290 -26.15 -14.93 32.70
N TYR A 291 -25.08 -15.02 33.49
CA TYR A 291 -25.07 -15.52 34.86
C TYR A 291 -25.08 -14.43 35.95
N GLY A 292 -25.25 -13.16 35.56
CA GLY A 292 -25.22 -12.01 36.47
C GLY A 292 -24.00 -11.11 36.26
N ALA A 293 -23.62 -10.36 37.29
CA ALA A 293 -22.51 -9.42 37.22
C ALA A 293 -21.17 -10.13 37.02
N SER A 294 -20.40 -9.64 36.05
CA SER A 294 -19.11 -10.18 35.62
C SER A 294 -18.11 -9.05 35.36
N SER A 295 -16.83 -9.41 35.29
CA SER A 295 -15.76 -8.50 34.91
C SER A 295 -14.66 -9.21 34.14
N LEU A 296 -14.01 -8.49 33.23
CA LEU A 296 -12.83 -8.94 32.49
C LEU A 296 -11.89 -7.76 32.23
N GLU A 297 -10.64 -8.07 31.91
CA GLU A 297 -9.66 -7.07 31.51
C GLU A 297 -9.69 -6.87 30.00
N ILE A 298 -9.70 -5.62 29.56
CA ILE A 298 -9.56 -5.25 28.16
C ILE A 298 -8.42 -4.25 27.97
N GLU A 299 -7.92 -4.18 26.75
CA GLU A 299 -7.01 -3.14 26.30
C GLU A 299 -7.57 -2.48 25.04
N LEU A 300 -7.61 -1.15 25.04
CA LEU A 300 -7.90 -0.37 23.85
C LEU A 300 -6.57 0.02 23.18
N THR A 301 -6.30 -0.61 22.03
CA THR A 301 -5.14 -0.29 21.19
C THR A 301 -5.58 0.52 19.96
N ILE A 302 -4.62 1.14 19.28
CA ILE A 302 -4.89 1.85 18.02
C ILE A 302 -5.46 0.86 16.99
N GLY A 303 -6.60 1.23 16.39
CA GLY A 303 -7.09 0.59 15.17
C GLY A 303 -6.74 1.46 13.97
N THR A 304 -7.74 2.11 13.38
CA THR A 304 -7.51 3.19 12.40
C THR A 304 -7.56 4.54 13.11
N TYR A 305 -6.46 5.29 13.09
CA TYR A 305 -6.34 6.59 13.77
C TYR A 305 -7.52 7.53 13.46
N LYS A 306 -8.10 8.14 14.50
CA LYS A 306 -9.33 8.96 14.46
C LYS A 306 -10.59 8.29 13.90
N GLN A 307 -10.60 6.98 13.75
CA GLN A 307 -11.79 6.23 13.33
C GLN A 307 -12.19 5.20 14.37
N ASN A 308 -11.23 4.41 14.88
CA ASN A 308 -11.55 3.34 15.81
C ASN A 308 -10.34 2.85 16.63
N TYR A 309 -10.66 2.15 17.71
CA TYR A 309 -9.76 1.36 18.54
C TYR A 309 -10.06 -0.12 18.37
N ILE A 310 -9.06 -0.95 18.65
CA ILE A 310 -9.24 -2.39 18.80
C ILE A 310 -9.36 -2.69 20.30
N ILE A 311 -10.45 -3.35 20.67
CA ILE A 311 -10.65 -3.94 22.00
C ILE A 311 -10.03 -5.33 22.00
N LYS A 312 -8.98 -5.50 22.80
CA LYS A 312 -8.39 -6.81 23.13
C LYS A 312 -9.00 -7.33 24.43
N GLY A 313 -9.19 -8.64 24.55
CA GLY A 313 -9.59 -9.29 25.81
C GLY A 313 -11.10 -9.40 26.07
N MET A 314 -11.95 -8.63 25.37
CA MET A 314 -13.41 -8.74 25.48
C MET A 314 -13.93 -10.10 24.98
N LEU A 315 -13.41 -10.55 23.83
CA LEU A 315 -13.71 -11.81 23.16
C LEU A 315 -12.38 -12.48 22.77
N PRO A 316 -12.37 -13.78 22.39
CA PRO A 316 -11.18 -14.41 21.80
C PRO A 316 -10.80 -13.88 20.41
N ILE A 317 -11.48 -12.83 19.96
CA ILE A 317 -11.23 -12.10 18.72
C ILE A 317 -11.19 -10.60 19.01
N ASP A 318 -10.66 -9.85 18.05
CA ASP A 318 -10.67 -8.40 18.09
C ASP A 318 -12.10 -7.87 17.92
N VAL A 319 -12.46 -6.88 18.74
CA VAL A 319 -13.71 -6.13 18.66
C VAL A 319 -13.37 -4.67 18.37
N ILE A 320 -14.18 -4.00 17.55
CA ILE A 320 -13.96 -2.60 17.18
C ILE A 320 -14.73 -1.67 18.12
N MET A 321 -14.05 -0.66 18.66
CA MET A 321 -14.66 0.48 19.34
C MET A 321 -14.51 1.71 18.44
N THR A 322 -15.59 2.38 18.08
CA THR A 322 -15.55 3.55 17.19
C THR A 322 -15.11 4.79 17.96
N TYR A 323 -14.29 5.64 17.35
CA TYR A 323 -14.03 6.99 17.83
C TYR A 323 -14.97 7.97 17.13
N ALA A 324 -15.64 8.82 17.90
CA ALA A 324 -16.54 9.83 17.37
C ALA A 324 -16.33 11.18 18.08
N GLU A 325 -16.49 12.27 17.33
CA GLU A 325 -16.44 13.64 17.86
C GLU A 325 -17.73 14.41 17.48
N PRO A 326 -18.90 13.99 17.96
CA PRO A 326 -20.14 14.74 17.72
C PRO A 326 -20.03 16.18 18.24
N VAL A 327 -20.73 17.08 17.56
CA VAL A 327 -20.91 18.46 18.05
C VAL A 327 -22.14 18.50 18.94
N VAL A 328 -21.92 18.70 20.24
CA VAL A 328 -22.99 18.86 21.25
C VAL A 328 -22.94 20.31 21.73
N ASP A 329 -24.05 21.03 21.59
CA ASP A 329 -24.16 22.46 21.95
C ASP A 329 -23.05 23.35 21.35
N GLY A 330 -22.61 23.02 20.13
CA GLY A 330 -21.57 23.76 19.41
C GLY A 330 -20.13 23.39 19.80
N VAL A 331 -19.94 22.42 20.68
CA VAL A 331 -18.63 21.94 21.14
C VAL A 331 -18.40 20.52 20.62
N LYS A 332 -17.20 20.24 20.11
CA LYS A 332 -16.79 18.87 19.78
C LYS A 332 -16.62 18.08 21.07
N THR A 333 -17.28 16.92 21.15
CA THR A 333 -17.25 16.06 22.31
C THR A 333 -16.68 14.70 21.89
N PRO A 334 -15.37 14.47 22.00
CA PRO A 334 -14.79 13.16 21.70
C PRO A 334 -15.41 12.10 22.61
N ARG A 335 -15.66 10.91 22.05
CA ARG A 335 -16.17 9.75 22.77
C ARG A 335 -15.82 8.46 22.05
N MET A 336 -15.80 7.38 22.82
CA MET A 336 -15.76 6.00 22.30
C MET A 336 -17.18 5.44 22.18
N GLU A 337 -17.48 4.76 21.07
CA GLU A 337 -18.78 4.15 20.79
C GLU A 337 -18.62 2.65 20.51
N LEU A 338 -19.30 1.82 21.30
CA LEU A 338 -19.42 0.40 21.00
C LEU A 338 -20.66 0.25 20.13
N LEU A 339 -20.44 -0.03 18.85
CA LEU A 339 -21.50 -0.16 17.85
C LEU A 339 -21.70 -1.62 17.46
N ASN A 340 -22.88 -1.92 16.93
CA ASN A 340 -23.15 -3.21 16.33
C ASN A 340 -22.19 -3.47 15.17
N GLN A 341 -21.70 -4.71 15.05
CA GLN A 341 -20.67 -5.06 14.08
C GLN A 341 -20.69 -6.56 13.78
N GLN A 342 -20.19 -6.94 12.60
CA GLN A 342 -19.91 -8.35 12.30
C GLN A 342 -18.67 -8.82 13.09
N LEU A 343 -18.70 -10.06 13.57
CA LEU A 343 -17.55 -10.68 14.23
C LEU A 343 -16.44 -10.96 13.21
N LEU A 344 -15.20 -10.64 13.60
CA LEU A 344 -14.00 -10.78 12.76
C LEU A 344 -13.41 -12.21 12.76
N ASP A 345 -14.28 -13.22 12.89
CA ASP A 345 -13.90 -14.65 12.91
C ASP A 345 -14.31 -15.42 11.65
N GLY A 346 -14.90 -14.71 10.67
CA GLY A 346 -15.43 -15.30 9.43
C GLY A 346 -16.72 -16.10 9.61
N SER A 347 -17.32 -16.13 10.81
CA SER A 347 -18.53 -16.91 11.08
C SER A 347 -19.81 -16.32 10.50
N GLY A 348 -19.80 -15.02 10.15
CA GLY A 348 -21.00 -14.30 9.72
C GLY A 348 -21.93 -13.89 10.88
N ASN A 349 -21.51 -14.07 12.12
CA ASN A 349 -22.25 -13.66 13.32
C ASN A 349 -21.95 -12.20 13.69
N TYR A 350 -22.72 -11.64 14.63
CA TYR A 350 -22.71 -10.22 14.97
C TYR A 350 -22.58 -9.99 16.48
N LEU A 351 -21.90 -8.92 16.85
CA LEU A 351 -22.14 -8.21 18.11
C LEU A 351 -23.31 -7.24 17.85
N SER A 352 -24.45 -7.53 18.46
CA SER A 352 -25.75 -6.89 18.20
C SER A 352 -26.15 -5.97 19.33
N VAL A 353 -26.89 -4.89 19.03
CA VAL A 353 -27.50 -4.07 20.07
C VAL A 353 -28.63 -4.82 20.77
N TRP A 354 -28.70 -4.67 22.08
CA TRP A 354 -29.63 -5.38 22.94
C TRP A 354 -30.22 -4.46 24.00
N ASN A 355 -31.52 -4.61 24.24
CA ASN A 355 -32.18 -4.08 25.42
C ASN A 355 -32.33 -5.23 26.44
N ALA A 356 -31.57 -5.17 27.53
CA ALA A 356 -31.53 -6.20 28.56
C ALA A 356 -32.85 -6.37 29.31
N GLU A 357 -33.64 -5.31 29.40
CA GLU A 357 -34.93 -5.30 30.10
C GLU A 357 -36.06 -5.92 29.27
N SER A 358 -36.17 -5.52 28.00
CA SER A 358 -37.23 -5.99 27.08
C SER A 358 -36.83 -7.27 26.34
N GLY A 359 -35.55 -7.61 26.33
CA GLY A 359 -34.98 -8.72 25.57
C GLY A 359 -34.90 -8.45 24.05
N ARG A 360 -35.33 -7.27 23.58
CA ARG A 360 -35.31 -6.92 22.16
C ARG A 360 -33.88 -6.70 21.69
N LEU A 361 -33.57 -7.23 20.51
CA LEU A 361 -32.28 -7.06 19.86
C LEU A 361 -32.44 -6.57 18.43
N THR A 362 -31.38 -5.98 17.90
CA THR A 362 -31.25 -5.68 16.48
C THR A 362 -29.83 -6.05 16.07
N TRP A 363 -29.70 -7.08 15.22
CA TRP A 363 -28.39 -7.50 14.73
C TRP A 363 -27.76 -6.49 13.77
N GLY A 364 -28.59 -5.58 13.24
CA GLY A 364 -28.19 -4.50 12.32
C GLY A 364 -27.97 -5.02 10.91
N GLY A 365 -28.28 -4.18 9.92
CA GLY A 365 -27.95 -4.47 8.54
C GLY A 365 -26.49 -4.14 8.26
N THR A 366 -26.20 -3.72 7.03
CA THR A 366 -24.85 -3.27 6.63
C THR A 366 -24.48 -1.88 7.15
N ASP A 367 -25.31 -1.25 8.00
CA ASP A 367 -25.16 0.17 8.40
C ASP A 367 -24.36 0.38 9.69
N PHE A 368 -24.13 -0.66 10.51
CA PHE A 368 -23.19 -0.71 11.67
C PHE A 368 -23.05 0.60 12.49
N ARG A 369 -24.18 1.27 12.77
CA ARG A 369 -24.23 2.64 13.31
C ARG A 369 -24.97 2.79 14.63
N TYR A 370 -25.47 1.70 15.20
CA TYR A 370 -26.26 1.73 16.43
C TYR A 370 -25.48 1.13 17.58
N GLY A 371 -25.58 1.74 18.76
CA GLY A 371 -24.92 1.18 19.93
C GLY A 371 -25.03 2.04 21.16
N MET A 372 -23.93 2.10 21.89
CA MET A 372 -23.79 2.87 23.11
C MET A 372 -22.50 3.67 23.04
N TYR A 373 -22.43 4.77 23.78
CA TYR A 373 -21.18 5.52 23.93
C TYR A 373 -20.73 5.54 25.39
N GLY A 374 -19.41 5.60 25.59
CA GLY A 374 -18.80 5.74 26.91
C GLY A 374 -18.97 7.17 27.42
N GLU A 375 -19.94 7.39 28.30
CA GLU A 375 -20.09 8.63 29.06
C GLU A 375 -19.13 8.62 30.24
N ARG A 376 -18.26 9.63 30.32
CA ARG A 376 -17.32 9.77 31.45
C ARG A 376 -18.10 10.13 32.72
N ASP A 377 -17.81 9.42 33.81
CA ASP A 377 -18.39 9.72 35.11
C ASP A 377 -17.91 11.07 35.65
N ALA A 378 -18.82 11.82 36.28
CA ALA A 378 -18.53 13.16 36.78
C ALA A 378 -17.59 13.16 37.99
N ASP A 379 -17.62 12.09 38.80
CA ASP A 379 -16.88 11.99 40.06
C ASP A 379 -15.60 11.14 39.91
N ASN A 380 -15.50 10.33 38.86
CA ASN A 380 -14.35 9.48 38.54
C ASN A 380 -13.97 9.59 37.05
N PRO A 381 -12.93 10.37 36.70
CA PRO A 381 -12.55 10.61 35.30
C PRO A 381 -12.06 9.36 34.55
N ASP A 382 -11.67 8.31 35.28
CA ASP A 382 -11.22 7.03 34.71
C ASP A 382 -12.36 6.05 34.46
N LEU A 383 -13.58 6.37 34.93
CA LEU A 383 -14.77 5.54 34.76
C LEU A 383 -15.62 6.03 33.59
N TYR A 384 -15.94 5.13 32.68
CA TYR A 384 -16.87 5.35 31.59
C TYR A 384 -18.07 4.42 31.74
N ARG A 385 -19.29 4.97 31.68
CA ARG A 385 -20.53 4.20 31.62
C ARG A 385 -21.04 4.18 30.20
N PHE A 386 -21.29 3.00 29.66
CA PHE A 386 -21.86 2.88 28.33
C PHE A 386 -23.37 3.10 28.41
N VAL A 387 -23.81 4.17 27.78
CA VAL A 387 -25.21 4.62 27.78
C VAL A 387 -25.75 4.65 26.35
N ASP A 388 -27.07 4.62 26.22
CA ASP A 388 -27.76 4.68 24.93
C ASP A 388 -27.36 5.92 24.14
N ASP A 389 -27.11 5.75 22.83
CA ASP A 389 -26.69 6.85 21.95
C ASP A 389 -27.86 7.70 21.43
N GLY A 390 -29.11 7.35 21.77
CA GLY A 390 -30.33 8.04 21.37
C GLY A 390 -30.68 7.89 19.88
N ARG A 391 -29.96 7.04 19.12
CA ARG A 391 -30.19 6.87 17.67
C ARG A 391 -31.35 5.94 17.36
N ARG A 392 -31.89 5.24 18.36
CA ARG A 392 -32.98 4.26 18.24
C ARG A 392 -34.16 4.64 19.14
N GLU A 393 -35.37 4.24 18.73
CA GLU A 393 -36.57 4.38 19.56
C GLU A 393 -36.51 3.44 20.79
N GLU A 394 -36.02 2.22 20.60
CA GLU A 394 -35.76 1.28 21.69
C GLU A 394 -34.35 1.51 22.22
N ALA A 395 -34.23 1.84 23.51
CA ALA A 395 -32.97 2.09 24.17
C ALA A 395 -32.04 0.86 24.09
N THR A 396 -30.76 1.12 23.85
CA THR A 396 -29.69 0.13 23.90
C THR A 396 -29.10 0.12 25.30
N THR A 397 -29.25 -1.00 26.01
CA THR A 397 -28.73 -1.17 27.38
C THR A 397 -27.64 -2.24 27.47
N GLY A 398 -27.31 -2.89 26.35
CA GLY A 398 -26.23 -3.84 26.24
C GLY A 398 -25.93 -4.30 24.82
N MET A 399 -24.97 -5.22 24.73
CA MET A 399 -24.64 -5.96 23.51
C MET A 399 -24.90 -7.46 23.68
N ILE A 400 -25.22 -8.14 22.58
CA ILE A 400 -25.42 -9.59 22.54
C ILE A 400 -24.76 -10.20 21.30
N LEU A 401 -24.11 -11.35 21.44
CA LEU A 401 -23.62 -12.13 20.31
C LEU A 401 -24.78 -12.90 19.66
N TRP A 402 -24.99 -12.68 18.36
CA TRP A 402 -26.14 -13.24 17.65
C TRP A 402 -25.78 -13.70 16.24
N GLY A 403 -26.40 -14.80 15.81
CA GLY A 403 -26.24 -15.39 14.49
C GLY A 403 -27.56 -15.89 13.91
N GLN A 404 -27.51 -16.45 12.70
CA GLN A 404 -28.68 -17.08 12.07
C GLN A 404 -29.39 -18.12 12.97
N PRO A 405 -28.69 -18.99 13.73
CA PRO A 405 -29.34 -19.96 14.61
C PRO A 405 -29.83 -19.37 15.94
N GLY A 406 -29.58 -18.08 16.22
CA GLY A 406 -29.92 -17.41 17.48
C GLY A 406 -28.70 -16.91 18.23
N GLU A 407 -28.76 -16.92 19.56
CA GLU A 407 -27.68 -16.46 20.44
C GLU A 407 -26.38 -17.25 20.21
N TYR A 408 -25.29 -16.54 19.92
CA TYR A 408 -24.01 -17.14 19.61
C TYR A 408 -23.16 -17.29 20.88
N ARG A 409 -22.97 -18.54 21.33
CA ARG A 409 -22.35 -18.87 22.64
C ARG A 409 -20.99 -19.56 22.56
N ALA A 410 -20.37 -19.60 21.38
CA ALA A 410 -19.10 -20.32 21.20
C ALA A 410 -17.94 -19.75 22.04
N TYR A 411 -18.04 -18.48 22.46
CA TYR A 411 -17.04 -17.80 23.29
C TYR A 411 -17.34 -17.88 24.80
N GLY A 412 -18.34 -18.67 25.21
CA GLY A 412 -18.74 -18.82 26.61
C GLY A 412 -19.68 -17.71 27.08
N GLU A 413 -19.23 -16.45 27.06
CA GLU A 413 -20.09 -15.28 27.29
C GLU A 413 -20.67 -14.77 25.97
N SER A 414 -21.91 -14.30 26.02
CA SER A 414 -22.63 -13.80 24.85
C SER A 414 -23.46 -12.55 25.15
N ARG A 415 -23.59 -12.13 26.41
CA ARG A 415 -24.38 -10.96 26.81
C ARG A 415 -23.52 -9.98 27.60
N PHE A 416 -23.65 -8.71 27.28
CA PHE A 416 -22.88 -7.62 27.89
C PHE A 416 -23.82 -6.44 28.15
N ALA A 417 -24.58 -6.47 29.25
CA ALA A 417 -25.46 -5.37 29.64
C ALA A 417 -24.82 -4.42 30.65
N HIS A 418 -25.25 -3.16 30.66
CA HIS A 418 -24.81 -2.12 31.61
C HIS A 418 -23.29 -2.03 31.73
N ILE A 419 -22.61 -1.93 30.59
CA ILE A 419 -21.16 -1.96 30.51
C ILE A 419 -20.57 -0.72 31.18
N THR A 420 -19.54 -0.93 32.00
CA THR A 420 -18.67 0.15 32.49
C THR A 420 -17.21 -0.20 32.27
N LEU A 421 -16.39 0.77 31.89
CA LEU A 421 -14.94 0.64 31.75
C LEU A 421 -14.26 1.51 32.79
N LEU A 422 -13.42 0.92 33.62
CA LEU A 422 -12.55 1.64 34.56
C LEU A 422 -11.11 1.57 34.08
N LYS A 423 -10.54 2.70 33.65
CA LYS A 423 -9.15 2.80 33.18
C LYS A 423 -8.18 2.63 34.35
N HIS A 424 -7.07 1.93 34.14
CA HIS A 424 -6.04 1.74 35.18
C HIS A 424 -4.59 1.76 34.68
N ASP A 425 -4.35 1.73 33.37
CA ASP A 425 -3.06 2.02 32.72
C ASP A 425 -3.29 2.89 31.47
#